data_AF-A0A9P0G5F9-F1
#
_entry.id   AF-A0A9P0G5F9-F1
#
_cell.length_a   1.000
_cell.length_b   1.000
_cell.length_c   1.000
_cell.angle_alpha   90.00
_cell.angle_beta   90.00
_cell.angle_gamma   90.00
#
_symmetry.space_group_name_H-M   'P 1'
#
loop_
_entity.id
_entity.type
_entity.pdbx_description
1 polymer ?
#
loop_
_entity_poly.entity_id
_entity_poly.type
_entity_poly.pdbx_seq_one_letter_code
_entity_poly.pdbx_strand_id
1 'polypeptide(L)'
;MEQAGLEELQLAKDIGEVDEQGKGLIAVIVEEPEEVFDRRAQSQYTDIKNSPYHTFGNHSNCAQYFCKREQNDRDYVTEMEEYELMDDIVSAENRLVQNSHSLLLNMTKNAAETYNSIVAKFIRGKRINFSVKGAYII
;
A
#
# COMPACT_ATOMS: atom_id res chain seq x y z
N MET A 1 7.49 -23.97 -28.90
CA MET A 1 6.41 -23.91 -27.89
C MET A 1 6.94 -24.21 -26.49
N GLU A 2 7.77 -25.22 -26.31
CA GLU A 2 8.33 -25.59 -24.99
C GLU A 2 9.24 -24.52 -24.37
N GLN A 3 10.12 -23.87 -25.17
CA GLN A 3 10.94 -22.74 -24.71
C GLN A 3 10.09 -21.52 -24.27
N ALA A 4 9.05 -21.18 -25.03
CA ALA A 4 8.16 -20.07 -24.68
C ALA A 4 7.42 -20.34 -23.35
N GLY A 5 7.06 -21.60 -23.08
CA GLY A 5 6.44 -21.99 -21.81
C GLY A 5 7.39 -21.89 -20.60
N LEU A 6 8.69 -22.15 -20.81
CA LEU A 6 9.70 -22.00 -19.76
C LEU A 6 10.00 -20.53 -19.46
N GLU A 7 10.04 -19.68 -20.48
CA GLU A 7 10.22 -18.23 -20.33
C GLU A 7 9.05 -17.58 -19.59
N GLU A 8 7.80 -17.95 -19.91
CA GLU A 8 6.62 -17.46 -19.19
C GLU A 8 6.60 -17.94 -17.72
N LEU A 9 7.05 -19.16 -17.44
CA LEU A 9 7.14 -19.68 -16.08
C LEU A 9 8.20 -18.94 -15.25
N GLN A 10 9.35 -18.63 -15.84
CA GLN A 10 10.41 -17.88 -15.17
C GLN A 10 9.94 -16.46 -14.87
N LEU A 11 9.30 -15.80 -15.84
CA LEU A 11 8.72 -14.47 -15.63
C LEU A 11 7.68 -14.48 -14.51
N ALA A 12 6.80 -15.49 -14.48
CA ALA A 12 5.78 -15.64 -13.43
C ALA A 12 6.38 -15.83 -12.03
N LYS A 13 7.54 -16.49 -11.92
CA LYS A 13 8.30 -16.63 -10.67
C LYS A 13 8.93 -15.30 -10.25
N ASP A 14 9.53 -14.58 -11.20
CA ASP A 14 10.21 -13.31 -10.94
C ASP A 14 9.23 -12.21 -10.47
N ILE A 15 7.98 -12.23 -10.95
CA ILE A 15 6.90 -11.31 -10.53
C ILE A 15 6.09 -11.82 -9.32
N GLY A 16 6.39 -13.02 -8.79
CA GLY A 16 5.71 -13.57 -7.63
C GLY A 16 4.25 -14.00 -7.87
N GLU A 17 3.89 -14.39 -9.10
CA GLU A 17 2.54 -14.88 -9.44
C GLU A 17 2.37 -16.38 -9.19
N VAL A 18 3.46 -17.13 -9.02
CA VAL A 18 3.47 -18.57 -8.78
C VAL A 18 4.38 -18.92 -7.61
N ASP A 19 4.10 -20.02 -6.91
CA ASP A 19 4.98 -20.56 -5.88
C ASP A 19 6.25 -21.22 -6.47
N GLU A 20 7.15 -21.68 -5.60
CA GLU A 20 8.39 -22.36 -6.01
C GLU A 20 8.14 -23.61 -6.88
N GLN A 21 6.95 -24.21 -6.76
CA GLN A 21 6.49 -25.38 -7.50
C GLN A 21 5.79 -25.01 -8.83
N GLY A 22 5.67 -23.72 -9.15
CA GLY A 22 5.04 -23.22 -10.37
C GLY A 22 3.51 -23.21 -10.33
N LYS A 23 2.90 -23.40 -9.15
CA LYS A 23 1.46 -23.31 -8.95
C LYS A 23 1.08 -21.85 -8.76
N GLY A 24 0.09 -21.39 -9.53
CA GLY A 24 -0.42 -20.01 -9.44
C GLY A 24 -0.82 -19.65 -8.02
N LEU A 25 -0.21 -18.61 -7.47
CA LEU A 25 -0.66 -17.98 -6.25
C LEU A 25 -2.01 -17.33 -6.57
N ILE A 26 -3.07 -17.94 -6.07
CA ILE A 26 -4.37 -17.27 -5.97
C ILE A 26 -4.08 -15.99 -5.20
N ALA A 27 -4.33 -14.83 -5.81
CA ALA A 27 -4.30 -13.58 -5.08
C ALA A 27 -5.34 -13.72 -3.99
N VAL A 28 -4.90 -14.04 -2.78
CA VAL A 28 -5.76 -14.09 -1.61
C VAL A 28 -6.16 -12.64 -1.41
N ILE A 29 -7.42 -12.33 -1.75
CA ILE A 29 -8.05 -11.14 -1.21
C ILE A 29 -8.12 -11.44 0.28
N VAL A 30 -7.17 -10.88 1.03
CA VAL A 30 -7.23 -10.94 2.48
C VAL A 30 -8.40 -10.05 2.86
N GLU A 31 -9.56 -10.65 3.09
CA GLU A 31 -10.69 -9.97 3.72
C GLU A 31 -10.30 -9.74 5.19
N GLU A 32 -9.58 -8.65 5.46
CA GLU A 32 -9.38 -8.16 6.81
C GLU A 32 -10.73 -7.65 7.34
N PRO A 33 -11.10 -7.92 8.60
CA PRO A 33 -12.32 -7.37 9.17
C PRO A 33 -12.29 -5.85 9.08
N GLU A 34 -13.40 -5.25 8.61
CA GLU A 34 -13.52 -3.80 8.36
C GLU A 34 -13.07 -2.98 9.57
N GLU A 35 -13.43 -3.39 10.78
CA GLU A 35 -13.01 -2.72 12.02
C GLU A 35 -11.49 -2.68 12.23
N VAL A 36 -10.76 -3.72 11.82
CA VAL A 36 -9.29 -3.78 11.99
C VAL A 36 -8.61 -2.88 10.97
N PHE A 37 -9.15 -2.87 9.75
CA PHE A 37 -8.68 -2.01 8.68
C PHE A 37 -8.92 -0.53 8.99
N ASP A 38 -10.11 -0.17 9.49
CA ASP A 38 -10.44 1.20 9.91
C ASP A 38 -9.50 1.70 11.01
N ARG A 39 -9.15 0.85 11.98
CA ARG A 39 -8.18 1.19 13.02
C ARG A 39 -6.82 1.53 12.43
N ARG A 40 -6.33 0.73 11.47
CA ARG A 40 -5.05 0.98 10.80
C ARG A 40 -5.09 2.27 9.97
N ALA A 41 -6.20 2.52 9.27
CA ALA A 41 -6.42 3.76 8.54
C ALA A 41 -6.41 4.98 9.45
N GLN A 42 -7.06 4.89 10.61
CA GLN A 42 -7.06 5.95 11.60
C GLN A 42 -5.67 6.19 12.20
N SER A 43 -4.93 5.12 12.51
CA SER A 43 -3.54 5.23 12.98
C SER A 43 -2.65 5.89 11.94
N GLN A 44 -2.72 5.46 10.67
CA GLN A 44 -1.92 6.05 9.60
C GLN A 44 -2.28 7.52 9.34
N TYR A 45 -3.56 7.87 9.40
CA TYR A 45 -4.01 9.27 9.29
C TYR A 45 -3.34 10.15 10.35
N THR A 46 -3.35 9.69 11.61
CA THR A 46 -2.74 10.43 12.73
C THR A 46 -1.22 10.52 12.58
N ASP A 47 -0.58 9.44 12.12
CA ASP A 47 0.88 9.40 11.95
C ASP A 47 1.35 10.33 10.84
N ILE A 48 0.66 10.34 9.69
CA ILE A 48 0.98 11.26 8.59
C ILE A 48 0.81 12.69 9.09
N LYS A 49 -0.34 13.02 9.71
CA LYS A 49 -0.64 14.34 10.27
C LYS A 49 0.43 14.85 11.26
N ASN A 50 1.00 13.95 12.04
CA ASN A 50 2.03 14.28 13.02
C ASN A 50 3.46 14.23 12.43
N SER A 51 3.62 13.81 11.18
CA SER A 51 4.93 13.62 10.54
C SER A 51 5.75 14.91 10.45
N PRO A 52 5.20 16.08 10.08
CA PRO A 52 5.99 17.32 10.07
C PRO A 52 6.46 17.71 11.46
N TYR A 53 5.56 17.70 12.45
CA TYR A 53 5.87 18.00 13.84
C TYR A 53 6.98 17.08 14.40
N HIS A 54 6.85 15.77 14.14
CA HIS A 54 7.88 14.80 14.50
C HIS A 54 9.23 15.09 13.83
N THR A 55 9.22 15.51 12.57
CA THR A 55 10.44 15.82 11.80
C THR A 55 11.16 17.04 12.36
N PHE A 56 10.41 18.03 12.83
CA PHE A 56 10.94 19.29 13.38
C PHE A 56 11.15 19.27 14.91
N GLY A 57 11.09 18.09 15.53
CA GLY A 57 11.48 17.90 16.93
C GLY A 57 10.34 17.97 17.95
N ASN A 58 9.11 18.24 17.53
CA ASN A 58 7.96 18.17 18.43
C ASN A 58 7.41 16.74 18.51
N HIS A 59 7.65 16.10 19.65
CA HIS A 59 7.29 14.70 19.87
C HIS A 59 6.03 14.52 20.74
N SER A 60 5.31 15.60 21.06
CA SER A 60 4.20 15.60 22.02
C SER A 60 3.07 14.64 21.66
N ASN A 61 2.82 14.44 20.37
CA ASN A 61 1.72 13.64 19.84
C ASN A 61 2.20 12.35 19.13
N CYS A 62 3.46 11.96 19.32
CA CYS A 62 3.98 10.76 18.66
C CYS A 62 3.48 9.48 19.34
N ALA A 63 3.02 8.51 18.55
CA ALA A 63 2.81 7.15 19.05
C ALA A 63 4.14 6.46 19.38
N GLN A 64 4.12 5.55 20.37
CA GLN A 64 5.32 4.84 20.82
C GLN A 64 5.96 3.97 19.72
N TYR A 65 5.15 3.40 18.82
CA TYR A 65 5.67 2.62 17.69
C TYR A 65 6.29 3.51 16.60
N PHE A 66 5.95 4.80 16.58
CA PHE A 66 6.33 5.76 15.55
C PHE A 66 7.60 6.53 15.95
N CYS A 67 7.69 7.00 17.19
CA CYS A 67 8.85 7.74 17.68
C CYS A 67 9.90 6.82 18.31
N LYS A 68 11.06 6.72 17.67
CA LYS A 68 12.20 5.91 18.11
C LYS A 68 13.33 6.71 18.75
N ARG A 69 13.24 8.05 18.79
CA ARG A 69 14.33 8.93 19.27
C ARG A 69 14.23 9.20 20.77
N GLU A 70 15.37 9.49 21.37
CA GLU A 70 15.45 10.03 22.72
C GLU A 70 14.99 11.51 22.70
N GLN A 71 14.17 11.91 23.68
CA GLN A 71 13.38 13.16 23.73
C GLN A 71 14.19 14.48 23.81
N ASN A 72 15.44 14.50 23.36
CA ASN A 72 16.35 15.64 23.49
C ASN A 72 16.58 16.39 22.16
N ASP A 73 15.68 16.24 21.20
CA ASP A 73 15.69 17.02 19.96
C ASP A 73 15.22 18.46 20.23
N ARG A 74 15.86 19.43 19.57
CA ARG A 74 15.44 20.82 19.62
C ARG A 74 14.13 20.97 18.85
N ASP A 75 13.12 21.56 19.48
CA ASP A 75 11.85 21.88 18.83
C ASP A 75 12.03 23.11 17.92
N TYR A 76 11.93 22.90 16.61
CA TYR A 76 11.94 23.95 15.58
C TYR A 76 10.53 24.36 15.15
N VAL A 77 9.47 23.68 15.61
CA VAL A 77 8.09 23.96 15.17
C VAL A 77 7.72 25.40 15.49
N THR A 78 8.02 25.89 16.68
CA THR A 78 7.73 27.27 17.07
C THR A 78 8.44 28.29 16.17
N GLU A 79 9.70 28.06 15.83
CA GLU A 79 10.46 28.94 14.92
C GLU A 79 9.86 28.89 13.50
N MET A 80 9.43 27.72 13.05
CA MET A 80 8.82 27.57 11.72
C MET A 80 7.40 28.13 11.62
N GLU A 81 6.64 28.13 12.72
CA GLU A 81 5.34 28.82 12.83
C GLU A 81 5.52 30.34 12.79
N GLU A 82 6.56 30.90 13.42
CA GLU A 82 6.87 32.33 13.35
C GLU A 82 7.14 32.82 11.91
N TYR A 83 7.72 31.97 11.08
CA TYR A 83 7.99 32.27 9.67
C TYR A 83 6.91 31.75 8.70
N GLU A 84 5.76 31.26 9.20
CA GLU A 84 4.65 30.68 8.42
C GLU A 84 5.05 29.46 7.54
N LEU A 85 6.27 28.93 7.73
CA LEU A 85 6.77 27.79 6.96
C LEU A 85 6.04 26.49 7.31
N MET A 86 5.57 26.36 8.56
CA MET A 86 4.77 25.19 8.93
C MET A 86 3.44 25.15 8.20
N ASP A 87 2.80 26.29 7.97
CA ASP A 87 1.49 26.34 7.30
C ASP A 87 1.60 25.85 5.85
N ASP A 88 2.66 26.23 5.14
CA ASP A 88 2.95 25.74 3.79
C ASP A 88 3.16 24.22 3.77
N ILE A 89 3.92 23.69 4.74
CA ILE A 89 4.18 22.26 4.85
C ILE A 89 2.89 21.50 5.16
N VAL A 90 2.12 21.94 6.15
CA VAL A 90 0.83 21.34 6.54
C VAL A 90 -0.18 21.43 5.38
N SER A 91 -0.18 22.53 4.64
CA SER A 91 -1.02 22.71 3.45
C SER A 91 -0.69 21.68 2.35
N ALA A 92 0.59 21.44 2.08
CA ALA A 92 1.03 20.41 1.15
C ALA A 92 0.69 19.00 1.65
N GLU A 93 0.90 18.75 2.94
CA GLU A 93 0.69 17.48 3.61
C GLU A 93 -0.79 17.07 3.67
N ASN A 94 -1.71 18.04 3.77
CA ASN A 94 -3.15 17.79 3.82
C ASN A 94 -3.63 16.90 2.66
N ARG A 95 -3.04 17.01 1.47
CA ARG A 95 -3.39 16.14 0.34
C ARG A 95 -3.08 14.67 0.62
N LEU A 96 -1.98 14.38 1.32
CA LEU A 96 -1.61 13.03 1.72
C LEU A 96 -2.52 12.53 2.83
N VAL A 97 -2.76 13.35 3.85
CA VAL A 97 -3.62 13.03 4.99
C VAL A 97 -5.03 12.67 4.53
N GLN A 98 -5.63 13.43 3.62
CA GLN A 98 -6.97 13.15 3.08
C GLN A 98 -7.04 11.88 2.23
N ASN A 99 -5.91 11.35 1.77
CA ASN A 99 -5.84 10.12 0.97
C ASN A 99 -5.19 8.95 1.73
N SER A 100 -4.92 9.08 3.04
CA SER A 100 -4.22 8.07 3.83
C SER A 100 -4.84 6.68 3.72
N HIS A 101 -6.17 6.62 3.82
CA HIS A 101 -6.93 5.39 3.68
C HIS A 101 -6.66 4.64 2.35
N SER A 102 -6.56 5.38 1.24
CA SER A 102 -6.21 4.79 -0.07
C SER A 102 -4.74 4.36 -0.16
N LEU A 103 -3.84 5.05 0.56
CA LEU A 103 -2.41 4.70 0.61
C LEU A 103 -2.20 3.33 1.27
N LEU A 104 -2.97 2.98 2.32
CA LEU A 104 -2.91 1.65 2.94
C LEU A 104 -3.30 0.52 2.00
N LEU A 105 -4.32 0.75 1.18
CA LEU A 105 -4.83 -0.25 0.24
C LEU A 105 -3.95 -0.38 -1.01
N ASN A 106 -2.85 0.39 -1.10
CA ASN A 106 -2.02 0.53 -2.30
C ASN A 106 -2.88 0.72 -3.56
N MET A 107 -4.00 1.44 -3.42
CA MET A 107 -4.94 1.64 -4.52
C MET A 107 -4.43 2.78 -5.37
N THR A 108 -4.05 2.45 -6.60
CA THR A 108 -3.81 3.46 -7.62
C THR A 108 -5.16 4.06 -8.02
N LYS A 109 -5.26 5.38 -8.20
CA LYS A 109 -6.44 6.01 -8.82
C LYS A 109 -6.53 5.71 -10.32
N ASN A 110 -5.73 4.76 -10.83
CA ASN A 110 -5.75 4.38 -12.22
C ASN A 110 -7.03 3.59 -12.50
N ALA A 111 -8.03 4.30 -13.02
CA ALA A 111 -9.32 3.72 -13.39
C ALA A 111 -9.17 2.57 -14.41
N ALA A 112 -8.14 2.62 -15.26
CA ALA A 112 -7.86 1.55 -16.23
C ALA A 112 -7.36 0.27 -15.55
N GLU A 113 -6.48 0.36 -14.54
CA GLU A 113 -6.03 -0.80 -13.77
C GLU A 113 -7.15 -1.43 -12.95
N THR A 114 -7.97 -0.59 -12.30
CA THR A 114 -9.15 -1.05 -11.54
C THR A 114 -10.15 -1.74 -12.46
N TYR A 115 -10.47 -1.12 -13.61
CA TYR A 115 -11.36 -1.70 -14.61
C TYR A 115 -10.80 -3.02 -15.15
N ASN A 116 -9.53 -3.05 -15.56
CA ASN A 116 -8.89 -4.25 -16.07
C ASN A 116 -8.85 -5.37 -15.03
N SER A 117 -8.67 -5.05 -13.76
CA SER A 117 -8.68 -6.05 -12.67
C SER A 117 -10.08 -6.65 -12.47
N ILE A 118 -11.14 -5.84 -12.53
CA ILE A 118 -12.53 -6.31 -12.45
C ILE A 118 -12.88 -7.15 -13.68
N VAL A 119 -12.61 -6.63 -14.87
CA VAL A 119 -12.86 -7.33 -16.14
C VAL A 119 -12.08 -8.65 -16.19
N ALA A 120 -10.81 -8.68 -15.76
CA ALA A 120 -10.03 -9.91 -15.69
C ALA A 120 -10.62 -10.92 -14.68
N LYS A 121 -11.20 -10.50 -13.56
CA LYS A 121 -11.93 -11.40 -12.64
C LYS A 121 -13.17 -12.00 -13.32
N PHE A 122 -13.98 -11.19 -13.99
CA PHE A 122 -15.20 -11.63 -14.66
C PHE A 122 -14.94 -12.52 -15.88
N ILE A 123 -13.92 -12.18 -16.68
CA ILE A 123 -13.52 -12.94 -17.86
C ILE A 123 -12.66 -14.17 -17.48
N ARG A 124 -12.38 -14.38 -16.17
CA ARG A 124 -11.43 -15.40 -15.67
C ARG A 124 -10.05 -15.27 -16.36
N GLY A 125 -9.68 -14.02 -16.67
CA GLY A 125 -8.48 -13.63 -17.40
C GLY A 125 -7.18 -13.69 -16.59
N LYS A 126 -7.24 -13.94 -15.27
CA LYS A 126 -6.06 -14.44 -14.55
C LYS A 126 -5.88 -15.89 -15.00
N ARG A 127 -5.06 -16.06 -16.05
CA ARG A 127 -4.96 -17.24 -16.92
C ARG A 127 -5.34 -18.54 -16.20
N ILE A 128 -6.56 -19.04 -16.43
CA ILE A 128 -6.80 -20.47 -16.27
C ILE A 128 -5.90 -21.13 -17.31
N ASN A 129 -4.90 -21.90 -16.87
CA ASN A 129 -3.97 -22.56 -17.75
C ASN A 129 -4.69 -23.70 -18.50
N PHE A 130 -5.29 -23.38 -19.65
CA PHE A 130 -6.00 -24.33 -20.52
C PHE A 130 -5.08 -25.37 -21.17
N SER A 131 -3.77 -25.19 -21.10
CA SER A 131 -2.79 -26.13 -21.64
C SER A 131 -2.58 -27.36 -20.74
N VAL A 132 -3.16 -27.36 -19.52
CA VAL A 132 -3.06 -28.48 -18.56
C VAL A 132 -4.36 -29.31 -18.57
N LYS A 133 -4.22 -30.60 -18.87
CA LYS A 133 -5.32 -31.59 -18.89
C LYS A 133 -5.91 -31.72 -17.47
N GLY A 134 -7.18 -31.36 -17.28
CA GLY A 134 -7.88 -31.41 -15.98
C GLY A 134 -8.25 -30.06 -15.36
N ALA A 135 -7.93 -28.95 -16.00
CA ALA A 135 -8.23 -27.59 -15.50
C ALA A 135 -9.73 -27.19 -15.52
N TYR A 136 -10.62 -28.10 -15.93
CA TYR A 136 -12.07 -27.85 -16.11
C TYR A 136 -12.96 -28.78 -15.25
N ILE A 137 -12.42 -29.38 -14.19
CA ILE A 137 -13.25 -30.16 -13.26
C ILE A 137 -13.72 -29.20 -12.15
N ILE A 138 -14.96 -28.70 -12.33
CA ILE A 138 -15.79 -28.11 -11.27
C ILE A 138 -16.33 -29.24 -10.41
#